data_AF-A0A2J0Q875-F1
#
_entry.id   AF-A0A2J0Q875-F1
#
_cell.length_a   1.000
_cell.length_b   1.000
_cell.length_c   1.000
_cell.angle_alpha   90.00
_cell.angle_beta   90.00
_cell.angle_gamma   90.00
#
_symmetry.space_group_name_H-M   'P 1'
#
loop_
_entity.id
_entity.type
_entity.pdbx_description
1 polymer ?
#
loop_
_entity_poly.entity_id
_entity_poly.type
_entity_poly.pdbx_seq_one_letter_code
_entity_poly.pdbx_strand_id
1 'polypeptide(L)'
;MPFLYGQIDFIKKNWPFLIPLVMIFLNVELIIIPGLMTWGMGGFELFVVSSIIATLSLFVWHVFWMWFIKNKIEPLSQKDTIKDDIKFGREMAVVLSEKGYFDQAKNYFVKKYYKIFHPSNPFIKKIKTGGYMAMASMVIFLPYPGVRTSFVVFCCATKWQRGFIFLIFCNICRMAYITGIWTLIFYFASK
;
A
#
# COMPACT_ATOMS: atom_id res chain seq x y z
N MET A 1 14.27 -2.30 36.52
CA MET A 1 13.25 -2.58 35.49
C MET A 1 12.33 -1.41 35.06
N PRO A 2 12.26 -0.21 35.70
CA PRO A 2 11.38 0.87 35.21
C PRO A 2 11.88 1.61 33.95
N PHE A 3 13.17 1.53 33.64
CA PHE A 3 13.78 2.18 32.48
C PHE A 3 13.34 1.55 31.14
N LEU A 4 13.16 0.23 31.10
CA LEU A 4 12.69 -0.51 29.92
C LEU A 4 11.22 -0.21 29.59
N TYR A 5 10.37 -0.02 30.60
CA TYR A 5 8.95 0.32 30.39
C TYR A 5 8.79 1.72 29.78
N GLY A 6 9.54 2.71 30.26
CA GLY A 6 9.53 4.06 29.69
C GLY A 6 10.00 4.11 28.23
N GLN A 7 10.99 3.30 27.85
CA GLN A 7 11.44 3.19 26.46
C GLN A 7 10.40 2.51 25.56
N ILE A 8 9.73 1.46 26.02
CA ILE A 8 8.68 0.77 25.26
C ILE A 8 7.49 1.71 25.01
N ASP A 9 7.10 2.52 26.00
CA ASP A 9 6.00 3.47 25.85
C ASP A 9 6.38 4.66 24.94
N PHE A 10 7.62 5.12 25.00
CA PHE A 10 8.15 6.12 24.06
C PHE A 10 8.14 5.58 22.61
N ILE A 11 8.60 4.34 22.40
CA ILE A 11 8.56 3.69 21.08
C ILE A 11 7.09 3.49 20.66
N LYS A 12 6.19 3.01 21.53
CA LYS A 12 4.76 2.86 21.19
C LYS A 12 4.06 4.19 20.84
N LYS A 13 4.53 5.31 21.36
CA LYS A 13 3.96 6.63 21.06
C LYS A 13 4.57 7.25 19.80
N ASN A 14 5.87 7.03 19.56
CA ASN A 14 6.64 7.70 18.50
C ASN A 14 7.04 6.81 17.32
N TRP A 15 6.80 5.49 17.37
CA TRP A 15 7.03 4.58 16.24
C TRP A 15 6.38 5.04 14.93
N PRO A 16 5.22 5.73 14.90
CA PRO A 16 4.65 6.19 13.63
C PRO A 16 5.53 7.23 12.92
N PHE A 17 6.39 7.92 13.67
CA PHE A 17 7.30 8.93 13.13
C PHE A 17 8.72 8.36 12.95
N LEU A 18 9.12 7.39 13.77
CA LEU A 18 10.43 6.74 13.70
C LEU A 18 10.53 5.74 12.54
N ILE A 19 9.48 4.94 12.28
CA ILE A 19 9.52 3.91 11.23
C ILE A 19 9.73 4.49 9.83
N PRO A 20 8.98 5.53 9.38
CA PRO A 20 9.21 6.15 8.08
C PRO A 20 10.64 6.72 7.95
N LEU A 21 11.15 7.31 9.03
CA LEU A 21 12.45 7.98 9.07
C LEU A 21 13.59 6.96 8.96
N VAL A 22 13.50 5.85 9.69
CA VAL A 22 14.45 4.72 9.58
C VAL A 22 14.35 4.02 8.22
N MET A 23 13.13 3.90 7.67
CA MET A 23 12.89 3.27 6.36
C MET A 23 13.48 4.06 5.18
N ILE A 24 13.67 5.38 5.31
CA ILE A 24 14.37 6.19 4.29
C ILE A 24 15.84 5.76 4.16
N PHE A 25 16.50 5.45 5.27
CA PHE A 25 17.89 4.98 5.30
C PHE A 25 18.05 3.49 4.94
N LEU A 26 16.96 2.73 4.91
CA LEU A 26 16.91 1.33 4.46
C LEU A 26 16.60 1.22 2.96
N ASN A 27 17.05 2.18 2.14
CA ASN A 27 16.88 2.09 0.70
C ASN A 27 17.70 0.91 0.14
N VAL A 28 17.02 -0.21 -0.09
CA VAL A 28 17.65 -1.47 -0.50
C VAL A 28 18.45 -1.32 -1.80
N GLU A 29 17.97 -0.47 -2.71
CA GLU A 29 18.50 -0.36 -4.07
C GLU A 29 19.76 0.48 -4.16
N LEU A 30 19.89 1.49 -3.29
CA LEU A 30 20.99 2.46 -3.34
C LEU A 30 22.00 2.29 -2.21
N ILE A 31 21.62 1.65 -1.11
CA ILE A 31 22.46 1.52 0.08
C ILE A 31 22.81 0.05 0.32
N ILE A 32 21.79 -0.81 0.40
CA ILE A 32 22.00 -2.21 0.83
C ILE A 32 22.68 -3.02 -0.28
N ILE A 33 22.16 -2.99 -1.51
CA ILE A 33 22.75 -3.75 -2.63
C ILE A 33 24.23 -3.37 -2.85
N PRO A 34 24.60 -2.08 -2.98
CA PRO A 34 26.00 -1.71 -3.11
C PRO A 34 26.84 -2.12 -1.90
N GLY A 35 26.32 -1.95 -0.68
CA GLY A 35 27.01 -2.34 0.55
C GLY A 35 27.31 -3.84 0.60
N LEU A 36 26.33 -4.70 0.29
CA LEU A 36 26.52 -6.15 0.24
C LEU A 36 27.54 -6.55 -0.84
N MET A 37 27.55 -5.86 -1.98
CA MET A 37 28.55 -6.10 -3.02
C MET A 37 29.96 -5.69 -2.60
N THR A 38 30.13 -4.60 -1.84
CA THR A 38 31.44 -4.26 -1.27
C THR A 38 31.94 -5.28 -0.25
N TRP A 39 31.04 -6.07 0.34
CA TRP A 39 31.38 -7.20 1.21
C TRP A 39 31.61 -8.52 0.46
N GLY A 40 31.60 -8.49 -0.87
CA GLY A 40 31.91 -9.65 -1.72
C GLY A 40 30.70 -10.52 -2.09
N MET A 41 29.48 -10.12 -1.73
CA MET A 41 28.28 -10.85 -2.16
C MET A 41 27.92 -10.50 -3.61
N GLY A 42 27.53 -11.50 -4.41
CA GLY A 42 27.17 -11.30 -5.80
C GLY A 42 26.14 -12.30 -6.32
N GLY A 43 25.66 -12.07 -7.55
CA GLY A 43 24.81 -13.01 -8.27
C GLY A 43 23.52 -13.38 -7.52
N PHE A 44 23.25 -14.69 -7.41
CA PHE A 44 22.00 -15.21 -6.86
C PHE A 44 21.85 -14.94 -5.35
N GLU A 45 22.94 -14.98 -4.59
CA GLU A 45 22.92 -14.73 -3.15
C GLU A 45 22.50 -13.28 -2.84
N LEU A 46 23.08 -12.33 -3.57
CA LEU A 46 22.72 -10.92 -3.50
C LEU A 46 21.23 -10.71 -3.84
N PHE A 47 20.72 -11.41 -4.86
CA PHE A 47 19.31 -11.38 -5.23
C PHE A 47 18.39 -11.88 -4.11
N VAL A 48 18.70 -13.03 -3.49
CA VAL A 48 17.88 -13.61 -2.42
C VAL A 48 17.83 -12.68 -1.22
N VAL A 49 18.99 -12.23 -0.73
CA VAL A 49 19.06 -11.37 0.47
C VAL A 49 18.38 -10.02 0.21
N SER A 50 18.62 -9.40 -0.95
CA SER A 50 17.99 -8.13 -1.30
C SER A 50 16.48 -8.26 -1.47
N SER A 51 16.00 -9.37 -2.02
CA SER A 51 14.56 -9.66 -2.14
C SER A 51 13.88 -9.83 -0.80
N ILE A 52 14.51 -10.51 0.16
CA ILE A 52 13.99 -10.67 1.51
C ILE A 52 13.89 -9.30 2.18
N ILE A 53 14.98 -8.51 2.17
CA ILE A 53 15.02 -7.21 2.83
C ILE A 53 14.02 -6.23 2.19
N ALA A 54 13.95 -6.17 0.85
CA ALA A 54 13.01 -5.31 0.15
C ALA A 54 11.54 -5.69 0.42
N THR A 55 11.25 -6.99 0.53
CA THR A 55 9.91 -7.47 0.84
C THR A 55 9.53 -7.18 2.30
N LEU A 56 10.46 -7.35 3.24
CA LEU A 56 10.26 -6.98 4.63
C LEU A 56 10.01 -5.47 4.77
N SER A 57 10.76 -4.64 4.06
CA SER A 57 10.53 -3.18 4.02
C SER A 57 9.12 -2.85 3.52
N LEU A 58 8.67 -3.46 2.42
CA LEU A 58 7.30 -3.31 1.91
C LEU A 58 6.25 -3.73 2.94
N PHE A 59 6.49 -4.82 3.66
CA PHE A 59 5.57 -5.29 4.69
C PHE A 59 5.48 -4.32 5.87
N VAL A 60 6.61 -3.78 6.33
CA VAL A 60 6.62 -2.75 7.38
C VAL A 60 5.85 -1.50 6.93
N TRP A 61 6.06 -1.05 5.68
CA TRP A 61 5.28 0.03 5.10
C TRP A 61 3.78 -0.27 5.06
N HIS A 62 3.41 -1.50 4.68
CA HIS A 62 2.01 -1.92 4.64
C HIS A 62 1.36 -1.87 6.03
N VAL A 63 2.02 -2.41 7.05
CA VAL A 63 1.54 -2.38 8.44
C VAL A 63 1.42 -0.95 8.94
N PHE A 64 2.42 -0.11 8.68
CA PHE A 64 2.40 1.30 9.04
C PHE A 64 1.21 2.03 8.39
N TRP A 65 1.00 1.87 7.09
CA TRP A 65 -0.09 2.56 6.38
C TRP A 65 -1.47 2.05 6.78
N MET A 66 -1.64 0.75 7.03
CA MET A 66 -2.89 0.22 7.59
C MET A 66 -3.19 0.86 8.96
N TRP A 67 -2.19 0.93 9.85
CA TRP A 67 -2.35 1.57 11.14
C TRP A 67 -2.64 3.08 11.01
N PHE A 68 -1.94 3.78 10.12
CA PHE A 68 -2.09 5.21 9.91
C PHE A 68 -3.47 5.56 9.36
N ILE A 69 -3.93 4.83 8.33
CA ILE A 69 -5.26 5.03 7.74
C ILE A 69 -6.33 4.79 8.81
N LYS A 70 -6.26 3.68 9.54
CA LYS A 70 -7.26 3.33 10.55
C LYS A 70 -7.31 4.30 11.73
N ASN A 71 -6.16 4.75 12.23
CA ASN A 71 -6.10 5.52 13.47
C ASN A 71 -6.01 7.04 13.28
N LYS A 72 -5.63 7.51 12.09
CA LYS A 72 -5.46 8.94 11.80
C LYS A 72 -6.40 9.43 10.71
N ILE A 73 -6.61 8.68 9.63
CA ILE A 73 -7.43 9.13 8.49
C ILE A 73 -8.92 8.82 8.68
N GLU A 74 -9.27 7.57 8.98
CA GLU A 74 -10.68 7.16 9.17
C GLU A 74 -11.40 8.01 10.23
N PRO A 75 -10.82 8.31 11.42
CA PRO A 75 -11.50 9.14 12.42
C PRO A 75 -11.72 10.59 11.99
N LEU A 76 -10.88 11.13 11.09
CA LEU A 76 -11.05 12.47 10.52
C LEU A 76 -12.15 12.47 9.45
N SER A 77 -12.23 11.41 8.64
CA SER A 77 -13.23 11.28 7.58
C SER A 77 -14.64 10.95 8.09
N GLN A 78 -14.76 10.32 9.26
CA GLN A 78 -16.06 9.84 9.77
C GLN A 78 -16.72 10.76 10.80
N LYS A 79 -16.01 11.76 11.34
CA LYS A 79 -16.49 12.53 12.49
C LYS A 79 -17.68 13.44 12.17
N ASP A 80 -17.70 14.04 10.99
CA ASP A 80 -18.70 15.07 10.66
C ASP A 80 -19.60 14.66 9.48
N THR A 81 -19.05 14.18 8.35
CA THR A 81 -19.84 13.95 7.12
C THR A 81 -20.76 12.73 7.18
N ILE A 82 -20.29 11.60 7.73
CA ILE A 82 -21.07 10.35 7.69
C ILE A 82 -22.25 10.38 8.66
N LYS A 83 -22.14 11.08 9.80
CA LYS A 83 -23.25 11.21 10.75
C LYS A 83 -24.39 12.02 10.13
N ASP A 84 -24.06 13.11 9.44
CA ASP A 84 -25.05 13.96 8.79
C ASP A 84 -25.69 13.26 7.59
N ASP A 85 -24.91 12.55 6.78
CA ASP A 85 -25.43 11.76 5.65
C ASP A 85 -26.32 10.58 6.12
N ILE A 86 -25.95 9.90 7.21
CA ILE A 86 -26.78 8.82 7.80
C ILE A 86 -28.07 9.39 8.40
N LYS A 87 -28.00 10.55 9.06
CA LYS A 87 -29.16 11.22 9.64
C LYS A 87 -30.12 11.66 8.54
N PHE A 88 -29.62 12.34 7.52
CA PHE A 88 -30.37 12.73 6.34
C PHE A 88 -30.98 11.51 5.63
N GLY A 89 -30.22 10.43 5.47
CA GLY A 89 -30.69 9.18 4.88
C GLY A 89 -31.83 8.52 5.68
N ARG A 90 -31.78 8.56 7.02
CA ARG A 90 -32.89 8.08 7.88
C ARG A 90 -34.12 8.97 7.78
N GLU A 91 -33.95 10.28 7.81
CA GLU A 91 -35.06 11.23 7.67
C GLU A 91 -35.77 11.05 6.33
N MET A 92 -35.01 10.88 5.24
CA MET A 92 -35.56 10.59 3.91
C MET A 92 -36.20 9.21 3.80
N ALA A 93 -35.66 8.19 4.48
CA ALA A 93 -36.28 6.88 4.53
C ALA A 93 -37.68 6.92 5.16
N VAL A 94 -37.86 7.66 6.26
CA VAL A 94 -39.15 7.83 6.94
C VAL A 94 -40.15 8.54 6.01
N VAL A 95 -39.75 9.68 5.43
CA VAL A 95 -40.62 10.46 4.51
C VAL A 95 -41.01 9.65 3.27
N LEU A 96 -40.09 8.86 2.72
CA LEU A 96 -40.38 7.99 1.57
C LEU A 96 -41.27 6.79 1.95
N SER A 97 -41.15 6.27 3.17
CA SER A 97 -41.98 5.19 3.69
C SER A 97 -43.41 5.66 3.94
N GLU A 98 -43.58 6.82 4.58
CA GLU A 98 -44.90 7.42 4.83
C GLU A 98 -45.66 7.73 3.53
N LYS A 99 -44.94 8.06 2.45
CA LYS A 99 -45.51 8.32 1.13
C LYS A 99 -45.62 7.08 0.24
N GLY A 100 -45.23 5.88 0.72
CA GLY A 100 -45.29 4.63 -0.05
C GLY A 100 -44.29 4.52 -1.21
N TYR A 101 -43.30 5.41 -1.32
CA TYR A 101 -42.31 5.42 -2.40
C TYR A 101 -40.98 4.76 -2.03
N PHE A 102 -40.84 4.29 -0.79
CA PHE A 102 -39.57 3.76 -0.28
C PHE A 102 -38.99 2.63 -1.15
N ASP A 103 -39.81 1.64 -1.51
CA ASP A 103 -39.36 0.52 -2.34
C ASP A 103 -39.03 0.94 -3.78
N GLN A 104 -39.73 1.92 -4.35
CA GLN A 104 -39.40 2.47 -5.67
C GLN A 104 -38.07 3.22 -5.64
N ALA A 105 -37.86 4.08 -4.64
CA ALA A 105 -36.62 4.81 -4.47
C ALA A 105 -35.45 3.84 -4.26
N LYS A 106 -35.59 2.90 -3.31
CA LYS A 106 -34.60 1.84 -3.05
C LYS A 106 -34.27 1.07 -4.31
N ASN A 107 -35.26 0.59 -5.05
CA ASN A 107 -35.04 -0.16 -6.29
C ASN A 107 -34.38 0.69 -7.39
N TYR A 108 -34.71 1.98 -7.48
CA TYR A 108 -34.04 2.90 -8.41
C TYR A 108 -32.56 3.09 -8.05
N PHE A 109 -32.25 3.36 -6.78
CA PHE A 109 -30.86 3.55 -6.32
C PHE A 109 -30.05 2.25 -6.44
N VAL A 110 -30.61 1.10 -6.05
CA VAL A 110 -29.97 -0.20 -6.26
C VAL A 110 -29.74 -0.43 -7.74
N LYS A 111 -30.75 -0.29 -8.61
CA LYS A 111 -30.57 -0.54 -10.05
C LYS A 111 -29.55 0.40 -10.71
N LYS A 112 -29.49 1.67 -10.27
CA LYS A 112 -28.62 2.70 -10.83
C LYS A 112 -27.18 2.60 -10.31
N TYR A 113 -26.98 2.42 -9.01
CA TYR A 113 -25.65 2.46 -8.38
C TYR A 113 -25.06 1.08 -8.10
N TYR A 114 -25.88 0.06 -7.82
CA TYR A 114 -25.38 -1.31 -7.58
C TYR A 114 -24.64 -1.84 -8.81
N LYS A 115 -25.17 -1.61 -10.02
CA LYS A 115 -24.46 -1.98 -11.26
C LYS A 115 -23.10 -1.32 -11.40
N ILE A 116 -22.95 -0.07 -10.96
CA ILE A 116 -21.71 0.71 -11.12
C ILE A 116 -20.61 0.18 -10.18
N PHE A 117 -20.95 -0.12 -8.92
CA PHE A 117 -19.98 -0.53 -7.90
C PHE A 117 -19.89 -2.06 -7.68
N HIS A 118 -20.68 -2.87 -8.39
CA HIS A 118 -20.62 -4.32 -8.22
C HIS A 118 -19.24 -4.89 -8.63
N PRO A 119 -18.65 -5.82 -7.85
CA PRO A 119 -17.36 -6.43 -8.18
C PRO A 119 -17.32 -7.17 -9.53
N SER A 120 -18.49 -7.59 -10.04
CA SER A 120 -18.62 -8.24 -11.34
C SER A 120 -18.78 -7.26 -12.52
N ASN A 121 -18.85 -5.95 -12.28
CA ASN A 121 -18.94 -4.94 -13.34
C ASN A 121 -17.66 -4.97 -14.21
N PRO A 122 -17.79 -5.07 -15.56
CA PRO A 122 -16.65 -5.04 -16.47
C PRO A 122 -15.77 -3.78 -16.33
N PHE A 123 -16.33 -2.64 -15.93
CA PHE A 123 -15.57 -1.41 -15.68
C PHE A 123 -14.63 -1.54 -14.47
N ILE A 124 -15.14 -2.05 -13.34
CA ILE A 124 -14.34 -2.32 -12.13
C ILE A 124 -13.27 -3.39 -12.42
N LYS A 125 -13.60 -4.41 -13.22
CA LYS A 125 -12.61 -5.39 -13.70
C LYS A 125 -11.51 -4.72 -14.51
N LYS A 126 -11.85 -3.86 -15.48
CA LYS A 126 -10.87 -3.12 -16.31
C LYS A 126 -9.96 -2.22 -15.47
N ILE A 127 -10.50 -1.52 -14.47
CA ILE A 127 -9.69 -0.70 -13.54
C ILE A 127 -8.69 -1.58 -12.77
N LYS A 128 -9.13 -2.74 -12.25
CA LYS A 128 -8.23 -3.66 -11.55
C LYS A 128 -7.15 -4.25 -12.47
N THR A 129 -7.51 -4.62 -13.70
CA THR A 129 -6.55 -5.10 -14.70
C THR A 129 -5.54 -4.02 -15.07
N GLY A 130 -6.00 -2.78 -15.31
CA GLY A 130 -5.13 -1.63 -15.56
C GLY A 130 -4.24 -1.32 -14.36
N GLY A 131 -4.75 -1.48 -13.14
CA GLY A 131 -3.97 -1.34 -11.91
C GLY A 131 -2.82 -2.34 -11.81
N TYR A 132 -3.03 -3.61 -12.19
CA TYR A 132 -1.94 -4.59 -12.24
C TYR A 132 -0.90 -4.23 -13.30
N MET A 133 -1.31 -3.79 -14.48
CA MET A 133 -0.36 -3.36 -15.53
C MET A 133 0.46 -2.14 -15.08
N ALA A 134 -0.18 -1.15 -14.46
CA ALA A 134 0.49 0.02 -13.91
C ALA A 134 1.47 -0.35 -12.78
N MET A 135 1.08 -1.26 -11.89
CA MET A 135 1.98 -1.78 -10.86
C MET A 135 3.19 -2.47 -11.49
N ALA A 136 2.99 -3.33 -12.48
CA ALA A 136 4.08 -4.02 -13.15
C ALA A 136 5.04 -3.05 -13.85
N SER A 137 4.52 -2.12 -14.65
CA SER A 137 5.38 -1.20 -15.41
C SER A 137 6.08 -0.19 -14.50
N MET A 138 5.38 0.38 -13.52
CA MET A 138 5.96 1.43 -12.70
C MET A 138 6.85 0.86 -11.60
N VAL A 139 6.49 -0.26 -10.96
CA VAL A 139 7.28 -0.82 -9.87
C VAL A 139 8.50 -1.56 -10.39
N ILE A 140 8.44 -2.22 -11.54
CA ILE A 140 9.61 -2.97 -12.04
C ILE A 140 10.64 -2.01 -12.64
N PHE A 141 10.23 -1.03 -13.43
CA PHE A 141 11.18 -0.27 -14.26
C PHE A 141 11.59 1.11 -13.71
N LEU A 142 10.79 1.77 -12.87
CA LEU A 142 11.13 3.12 -12.40
C LEU A 142 11.97 3.07 -11.11
N PRO A 143 13.21 3.61 -11.07
CA PRO A 143 14.12 3.58 -9.91
C PRO A 143 13.68 4.50 -8.74
N TYR A 144 12.38 4.64 -8.48
CA TYR A 144 11.84 5.58 -7.50
C TYR A 144 11.19 4.86 -6.30
N PRO A 145 11.72 5.00 -5.08
CA PRO A 145 11.14 4.37 -3.89
C PRO A 145 9.71 4.87 -3.60
N GLY A 146 9.40 6.12 -3.96
CA GLY A 146 8.07 6.70 -3.76
C GLY A 146 6.93 6.01 -4.53
N VAL A 147 7.24 5.40 -5.69
CA VAL A 147 6.25 4.68 -6.51
C VAL A 147 5.77 3.42 -5.80
N ARG A 148 6.65 2.70 -5.12
CA ARG A 148 6.25 1.52 -4.33
C ARG A 148 5.37 1.93 -3.17
N THR A 149 5.78 2.96 -2.43
CA THR A 149 5.04 3.44 -1.27
C THR A 149 3.64 3.92 -1.67
N SER A 150 3.48 4.59 -2.82
CA SER A 150 2.16 5.00 -3.30
C SER A 150 1.24 3.82 -3.63
N PHE A 151 1.76 2.74 -4.23
CA PHE A 151 0.99 1.52 -4.43
C PHE A 151 0.68 0.77 -3.12
N VAL A 152 1.58 0.79 -2.13
CA VAL A 152 1.26 0.27 -0.79
C VAL A 152 0.12 1.05 -0.16
N VAL A 153 0.19 2.39 -0.19
CA VAL A 153 -0.88 3.28 0.31
C VAL A 153 -2.19 2.98 -0.41
N PHE A 154 -2.16 2.87 -1.74
CA PHE A 154 -3.34 2.55 -2.54
C PHE A 154 -3.95 1.20 -2.15
N CYS A 155 -3.12 0.16 -2.04
CA CYS A 155 -3.58 -1.17 -1.61
C CYS A 155 -4.16 -1.15 -0.19
N CYS A 156 -3.60 -0.37 0.72
CA CYS A 156 -4.15 -0.21 2.07
C CYS A 156 -5.50 0.54 2.06
N ALA A 157 -5.56 1.69 1.39
CA ALA A 157 -6.75 2.53 1.33
C ALA A 157 -7.94 1.82 0.65
N THR A 158 -7.66 1.06 -0.41
CA THR A 158 -8.68 0.32 -1.16
C THR A 158 -8.93 -1.09 -0.64
N LYS A 159 -8.21 -1.53 0.41
CA LYS A 159 -8.24 -2.90 0.95
C LYS A 159 -7.98 -3.96 -0.13
N TRP A 160 -7.16 -3.65 -1.13
CA TRP A 160 -6.89 -4.54 -2.28
C TRP A 160 -5.78 -5.55 -1.98
N GLN A 161 -6.13 -6.62 -1.25
CA GLN A 161 -5.18 -7.68 -0.84
C GLN A 161 -4.46 -8.34 -2.03
N ARG A 162 -5.19 -8.67 -3.10
CA ARG A 162 -4.60 -9.27 -4.31
C ARG A 162 -3.62 -8.33 -5.02
N GLY A 163 -3.90 -7.02 -4.99
CA GLY A 163 -2.99 -5.99 -5.48
C GLY A 163 -1.69 -5.95 -4.68
N PHE A 164 -1.77 -6.09 -3.35
CA PHE A 164 -0.58 -6.14 -2.50
C PHE A 164 0.28 -7.38 -2.75
N ILE A 165 -0.33 -8.56 -2.92
CA ILE A 165 0.41 -9.78 -3.29
C ILE A 165 1.12 -9.59 -4.64
N PHE A 166 0.43 -9.01 -5.62
CA PHE A 166 1.03 -8.71 -6.91
C PHE A 166 2.16 -7.67 -6.79
N LEU A 167 2.01 -6.67 -5.92
CA LEU A 167 3.06 -5.69 -5.63
C LEU A 167 4.33 -6.35 -5.06
N ILE A 168 4.18 -7.34 -4.17
CA ILE A 168 5.31 -8.14 -3.66
C ILE A 168 6.01 -8.86 -4.83
N PHE A 169 5.24 -9.50 -5.71
CA PHE A 169 5.79 -10.16 -6.90
C PHE A 169 6.56 -9.17 -7.80
N CYS A 170 5.99 -8.00 -8.10
CA CYS A 170 6.67 -6.95 -8.86
C CYS A 170 7.97 -6.49 -8.18
N ASN A 171 7.97 -6.39 -6.84
CA ASN A 171 9.16 -6.01 -6.10
C ASN A 171 10.27 -7.07 -6.17
N ILE A 172 9.92 -8.36 -6.19
CA ILE A 172 10.90 -9.44 -6.40
C ILE A 172 11.48 -9.38 -7.82
N CYS A 173 10.64 -9.23 -8.85
CA CYS A 173 11.10 -9.08 -10.23
C CYS A 173 12.04 -7.87 -10.40
N ARG A 174 11.70 -6.77 -9.72
CA ARG A 174 12.55 -5.58 -9.67
C ARG A 174 13.90 -5.86 -9.03
N MET A 175 13.94 -6.59 -7.91
CA MET A 175 15.23 -6.92 -7.27
C MET A 175 16.13 -7.70 -8.22
N ALA A 176 15.58 -8.65 -9.00
CA ALA A 176 16.36 -9.35 -10.03
C ALA A 176 16.96 -8.37 -11.06
N TYR A 177 16.16 -7.43 -11.56
CA TYR A 177 16.60 -6.39 -12.50
C TYR A 177 17.69 -5.50 -11.90
N ILE A 178 17.49 -5.00 -10.68
CA ILE A 178 18.42 -4.08 -10.01
C ILE A 178 19.72 -4.77 -9.61
N THR A 179 19.68 -6.02 -9.14
CA THR A 179 20.90 -6.80 -8.90
C THR A 179 21.68 -7.01 -10.19
N GLY A 180 21.01 -7.22 -11.32
CA GLY A 180 21.66 -7.29 -12.64
C GLY A 180 22.36 -5.98 -13.00
N ILE A 181 21.68 -4.84 -12.82
CA ILE A 181 22.29 -3.51 -13.06
C ILE A 181 23.53 -3.30 -12.19
N TRP A 182 23.43 -3.53 -10.89
CA TRP A 182 24.56 -3.31 -9.99
C TRP A 182 25.72 -4.26 -10.27
N THR A 183 25.44 -5.51 -10.64
CA THR A 183 26.47 -6.46 -11.09
C THR A 183 27.23 -5.91 -12.30
N LEU A 184 26.53 -5.32 -13.28
CA LEU A 184 27.18 -4.67 -14.42
C LEU A 184 28.00 -3.44 -13.99
N ILE A 185 27.45 -2.58 -13.14
CA ILE A 185 28.15 -1.38 -12.65
C ILE A 185 29.46 -1.76 -11.95
N PHE A 186 29.42 -2.71 -11.00
CA PHE A 186 30.62 -3.15 -10.28
C PHE A 186 31.62 -3.85 -11.21
N TYR A 187 31.16 -4.66 -12.17
CA TYR A 187 32.04 -5.26 -13.16
C TYR A 187 32.84 -4.21 -13.94
N PHE A 188 32.18 -3.14 -14.40
CA PHE A 188 32.87 -2.05 -15.09
C PHE A 188 33.70 -1.15 -14.17
N ALA A 189 33.28 -0.94 -12.92
CA ALA A 189 34.03 -0.13 -11.96
C ALA A 189 35.28 -0.84 -11.39
N SER A 190 35.32 -2.17 -11.44
CA SER A 190 36.46 -2.99 -11.02
C SER A 190 37.54 -3.20 -12.10
N LYS A 191 37.29 -2.70 -13.31
CA LYS A 191 38.27 -2.63 -14.40
C LYS A 191 38.93 -1.26 -14.44
#